data_AF-A0A1G9CEW2-F1
#
_entry.id   AF-A0A1G9CEW2-F1
#
_cell.length_a   1.000
_cell.length_b   1.000
_cell.length_c   1.000
_cell.angle_alpha   90.00
_cell.angle_beta   90.00
_cell.angle_gamma   90.00
#
_symmetry.space_group_name_H-M   'P 1'
#
loop_
_entity.id
_entity.type
_entity.pdbx_description
1 polymer ?
#
loop_
_entity_poly.entity_id
_entity_poly.type
_entity_poly.pdbx_seq_one_letter_code
_entity_poly.pdbx_strand_id
1 'polypeptide(L)'
;MGRILIVGEDAIRAGQCTDVYFQRVVEVMEKDGVNPEVTMEVTAAVLPDPWGVFCGLADVVELLEGVPVNVEAMPEGSIIRLC
;
A
#
# COMPACT_ATOMS: atom_id res chain seq x y z
N MET A 1 -20.87 13.10 -4.39
CA MET A 1 -20.77 11.79 -5.08
C MET A 1 -20.70 12.06 -6.58
N GLY A 2 -19.64 11.60 -7.25
CA GLY A 2 -19.52 11.76 -8.71
C GLY A 2 -20.61 11.01 -9.46
N ARG A 3 -20.86 11.39 -10.72
CA ARG A 3 -21.74 10.62 -11.62
C ARG A 3 -21.12 9.28 -12.04
N ILE A 4 -19.80 9.15 -11.89
CA ILE A 4 -19.02 7.95 -12.17
C ILE A 4 -18.42 7.49 -10.83
N LEU A 5 -18.50 6.18 -10.56
CA LEU A 5 -18.02 5.55 -9.34
C LEU A 5 -16.51 5.27 -9.44
N ILE A 6 -15.71 6.34 -9.35
CA ILE A 6 -14.25 6.29 -9.29
C ILE A 6 -13.80 7.07 -8.05
N VAL A 7 -12.73 6.61 -7.44
CA VAL A 7 -12.07 7.29 -6.33
C VAL A 7 -11.11 8.33 -6.88
N GLY A 8 -11.26 9.58 -6.46
CA GLY A 8 -10.33 10.65 -6.85
C GLY A 8 -8.98 10.51 -6.16
N GLU A 9 -7.93 11.05 -6.78
CA GLU A 9 -6.56 11.01 -6.27
C GLU A 9 -6.47 11.55 -4.82
N ASP A 10 -7.09 12.70 -4.53
CA ASP A 10 -7.11 13.29 -3.20
C ASP A 10 -7.67 12.33 -2.13
N ALA A 11 -8.70 11.55 -2.49
CA ALA A 11 -9.30 10.57 -1.58
C ALA A 11 -8.38 9.36 -1.37
N ILE A 12 -7.61 8.96 -2.38
CA ILE A 12 -6.58 7.92 -2.25
C ILE A 12 -5.45 8.41 -1.34
N ARG A 13 -4.89 9.60 -1.60
CA ARG A 13 -3.83 10.20 -0.77
C ARG A 13 -4.26 10.45 0.67
N ALA A 14 -5.53 10.80 0.89
CA ALA A 14 -6.08 10.97 2.23
C ALA A 14 -6.44 9.63 2.92
N GLY A 15 -6.19 8.48 2.30
CA GLY A 15 -6.50 7.16 2.87
C GLY A 15 -8.00 6.88 3.01
N GLN A 16 -8.86 7.59 2.28
CA GLN A 16 -10.32 7.44 2.35
C GLN A 16 -10.84 6.20 1.59
N CYS A 17 -9.99 5.62 0.73
CA CYS A 17 -10.25 4.37 0.02
C CYS A 17 -9.49 3.18 0.65
N THR A 18 -9.40 3.15 1.98
CA THR A 18 -8.82 2.03 2.73
C THR A 18 -9.92 1.16 3.33
N ASP A 19 -9.58 -0.07 3.70
CA ASP A 19 -10.47 -0.91 4.48
C ASP A 19 -10.66 -0.32 5.88
N VAL A 20 -11.91 -0.21 6.33
CA VAL A 20 -12.28 0.46 7.59
C VAL A 20 -11.57 -0.09 8.83
N TYR A 21 -11.08 -1.34 8.79
CA TYR A 21 -10.38 -1.92 9.93
C TYR A 21 -9.03 -1.22 10.19
N PHE A 22 -8.37 -0.66 9.17
CA PHE A 22 -7.12 0.08 9.37
C PHE A 22 -7.35 1.32 10.26
N GLN A 23 -8.38 2.11 9.95
CA GLN A 23 -8.73 3.30 10.75
C GLN A 23 -9.08 2.91 12.19
N ARG A 24 -9.85 1.83 12.37
CA ARG A 24 -10.23 1.33 13.70
C ARG A 24 -9.03 0.85 14.51
N VAL A 25 -8.06 0.19 13.89
CA VAL A 25 -6.83 -0.26 14.55
C VAL A 25 -5.98 0.93 14.97
N VAL A 26 -5.80 1.93 14.10
CA VAL A 26 -5.08 3.17 14.43
C VAL A 26 -5.71 3.88 15.63
N GLU A 27 -7.04 4.03 15.65
CA GLU A 27 -7.75 4.64 16.79
C GLU A 27 -7.56 3.90 18.12
N VAL A 28 -7.45 2.57 18.09
CA VAL A 28 -7.19 1.76 19.28
C VAL A 28 -5.73 1.92 19.72
N MET A 29 -4.79 1.81 18.79
CA MET A 29 -3.36 1.96 19.07
C MET A 29 -3.02 3.34 19.64
N GLU A 30 -3.65 4.41 19.14
CA GLU A 30 -3.50 5.77 19.68
C GLU A 30 -4.01 5.88 21.12
N LYS A 31 -5.17 5.28 21.44
CA LYS A 31 -5.73 5.25 22.80
C LYS A 31 -4.85 4.48 23.77
N ASP A 32 -4.23 3.41 23.29
CA ASP A 32 -3.33 2.57 24.08
C ASP A 32 -1.89 3.14 24.14
N GLY A 33 -1.61 4.24 23.42
CA GLY A 33 -0.29 4.87 23.38
C GLY A 33 0.77 4.02 22.68
N VAL A 34 0.36 3.18 21.72
CA VAL A 34 1.21 2.22 21.02
C VAL A 34 1.53 2.74 19.62
N ASN A 35 2.83 2.98 19.34
CA ASN A 35 3.32 3.32 18.01
C ASN A 35 4.68 2.66 17.75
N PRO A 36 4.70 1.36 17.39
CA PRO A 36 5.94 0.61 17.19
C PRO A 36 6.58 0.96 15.84
N GLU A 37 7.91 0.93 15.81
CA GLU A 37 8.65 0.87 14.56
C GLU A 37 8.53 -0.54 13.97
N VAL A 38 8.14 -0.62 12.70
CA VAL A 38 7.84 -1.89 12.02
C VAL A 38 8.47 -1.95 10.64
N THR A 39 8.66 -3.17 10.15
CA THR A 39 8.99 -3.45 8.74
C THR A 39 7.85 -4.28 8.15
N MET A 40 7.34 -3.86 7.00
CA MET A 40 6.30 -4.58 6.26
C MET A 40 6.85 -4.99 4.89
N GLU A 41 6.70 -6.27 4.55
CA GLU A 41 7.05 -6.80 3.24
C GLU A 41 5.79 -7.07 2.43
N VAL A 42 5.87 -6.85 1.10
CA VAL A 42 4.79 -7.15 0.17
C VAL A 42 5.20 -8.33 -0.69
N THR A 43 4.48 -9.44 -0.56
CA THR A 43 4.74 -10.68 -1.29
C THR A 43 3.50 -11.12 -2.06
N ALA A 44 3.69 -11.70 -3.26
CA ALA A 44 2.62 -12.41 -3.94
C ALA A 44 2.39 -13.76 -3.24
N ALA A 45 1.20 -13.98 -2.67
CA ALA A 45 0.84 -15.26 -2.08
C ALA A 45 0.59 -16.34 -3.15
N VAL A 46 0.06 -15.92 -4.31
CA VAL A 46 -0.23 -16.77 -5.47
C VAL A 46 0.01 -15.93 -6.73
N LEU A 47 0.49 -16.57 -7.79
CA LEU A 47 0.57 -16.00 -9.13
C LEU A 47 -0.34 -16.82 -10.08
N PRO A 48 -1.01 -16.18 -11.06
CA PRO A 48 -1.81 -16.89 -12.06
C PRO A 48 -0.97 -17.84 -12.92
N ASP A 49 0.29 -17.46 -13.15
CA ASP A 49 1.30 -18.21 -13.89
C ASP A 49 2.51 -18.49 -12.98
N PRO A 50 3.46 -19.36 -13.37
CA PRO A 50 4.68 -19.62 -12.59
C PRO A 50 5.59 -18.40 -12.36
N TRP A 51 5.30 -17.26 -13.01
CA TRP A 51 6.05 -16.01 -12.93
C TRP A 51 5.14 -14.81 -13.17
N GLY A 52 5.62 -13.61 -12.85
CA GLY A 52 4.92 -12.35 -13.14
C GLY A 52 5.90 -11.20 -13.39
N VAL A 53 5.38 -10.06 -13.84
CA VAL A 53 6.14 -8.80 -13.98
C VAL A 53 5.75 -7.88 -12.82
N PHE A 54 6.73 -7.37 -12.09
CA PHE A 54 6.52 -6.38 -11.03
C PHE A 54 6.22 -5.01 -11.65
N CYS A 55 5.02 -4.46 -11.42
CA CYS A 55 4.52 -3.21 -12.00
C CYS A 55 3.73 -2.39 -10.97
N GLY A 56 3.62 -1.07 -11.20
CA GLY A 56 2.84 -0.15 -10.35
C GLY A 56 3.66 0.50 -9.23
N LEU A 57 4.99 0.40 -9.27
CA LEU A 57 5.88 0.99 -8.28
C LEU A 57 5.81 2.52 -8.34
N ALA A 58 5.67 3.12 -9.53
CA ALA A 58 5.57 4.57 -9.69
C ALA A 58 4.43 5.17 -8.85
N ASP A 59 3.23 4.57 -8.91
CA ASP A 59 2.07 5.04 -8.15
C ASP A 59 2.25 4.86 -6.64
N VAL A 60 2.94 3.79 -6.21
CA VAL A 60 3.25 3.56 -4.78
C VAL A 60 4.24 4.60 -4.26
N VAL A 61 5.27 4.94 -5.04
CA VAL A 61 6.25 5.98 -4.68
C VAL A 61 5.56 7.34 -4.57
N GLU A 62 4.71 7.68 -5.53
CA GLU A 62 3.92 8.92 -5.52
C GLU A 62 2.98 9.00 -4.30
N LEU A 63 2.36 7.87 -3.91
CA LEU A 63 1.48 7.82 -2.75
C LEU A 63 2.22 7.98 -1.41
N LEU A 64 3.43 7.42 -1.31
CA LEU A 64 4.24 7.43 -0.09
C LEU A 64 5.17 8.66 0.02
N GLU A 65 5.23 9.51 -1.00
CA GLU A 65 6.05 10.72 -0.96
C GLU A 65 5.64 11.64 0.19
N GLY A 66 6.62 12.05 1.01
CA GLY A 66 6.40 12.89 2.20
C GLY A 66 5.88 12.14 3.43
N VAL A 67 5.60 10.83 3.34
CA VAL A 67 5.29 9.97 4.49
C VAL A 67 6.62 9.58 5.17
N PRO A 68 6.73 9.61 6.51
CA PRO A 68 7.97 9.32 7.23
C PRO A 68 8.28 7.81 7.29
N VAL A 69 8.48 7.19 6.13
CA VAL A 69 8.81 5.78 5.96
C VAL A 69 9.96 5.61 4.97
N ASN A 70 10.71 4.52 5.14
CA ASN A 70 11.66 4.07 4.14
C ASN A 70 10.96 3.07 3.22
N VAL A 71 11.22 3.16 1.91
CA VAL A 71 10.66 2.25 0.90
C VAL A 71 11.79 1.63 0.10
N GLU A 72 11.87 0.30 0.15
CA GLU A 72 12.80 -0.48 -0.65
C GLU A 72 12.01 -1.37 -1.62
N ALA A 73 12.45 -1.44 -2.88
CA ALA A 73 11.79 -2.23 -3.90
C ALA A 73 12.79 -2.71 -4.96
N MET A 74 12.44 -3.82 -5.62
CA MET A 74 13.08 -4.18 -6.88
C MET A 74 12.69 -3.19 -7.99
N PRO A 75 13.48 -3.06 -9.08
CA PRO A 75 13.10 -2.19 -10.19
C PRO A 75 11.78 -2.63 -10.84
N GLU A 76 10.95 -1.66 -11.22
CA GLU A 76 9.77 -1.93 -12.03
C GLU A 76 10.15 -2.65 -13.33
N GLY A 77 9.33 -3.62 -13.77
CA GLY A 77 9.61 -4.50 -14.90
C GLY A 77 10.40 -5.76 -14.54
N SER A 78 10.82 -5.93 -13.27
CA SER A 78 11.50 -7.16 -12.82
C SER A 78 10.60 -8.38 -12.95
N ILE A 79 11.19 -9.53 -13.31
CA ILE A 79 10.49 -10.81 -13.34
C ILE A 79 10.51 -11.44 -11.95
N ILE A 80 9.32 -11.74 -11.40
CA ILE A 80 9.15 -12.40 -10.12
C ILE A 80 8.64 -13.84 -10.30
N ARG A 81 8.90 -14.69 -9.30
CA ARG A 81 8.37 -16.05 -9.18
C ARG A 81 7.99 -16.29 -7.74
N LEU A 82 7.05 -17.20 -7.49
CA LEU A 82 6.82 -17.70 -6.14
C LEU A 82 8.04 -18.50 -5.70
N CYS A 83 8.54 -18.21 -4.50
CA CYS A 83 9.56 -19.01 -3.84
C CYS A 83 9.00 -20.37 -3.41
#